data_AF-A0A1B6I2L8-F1
#
_entry.id   AF-A0A1B6I2L8-F1
#
_cell.length_a   1.000
_cell.length_b   1.000
_cell.length_c   1.000
_cell.angle_alpha   90.00
_cell.angle_beta   90.00
_cell.angle_gamma   90.00
#
_symmetry.space_group_name_H-M   'P 1'
#
loop_
_entity.id
_entity.type
_entity.pdbx_description
1 polymer ?
#
loop_
_entity_poly.entity_id
_entity_poly.type
_entity_poly.pdbx_seq_one_letter_code
_entity_poly.pdbx_strand_id
1 'polypeptide(L)'
;MTIWLLKRCYSRAMVHLTPVKRSSVPHVFCRCLSHMKMSSSTKRKHVYAELQQSVLRVPSEGQEIVRVKAGRGNNLHDVESATGDVFLVSMPSKFRKSVWVKRGDFVLVERIPEGDKVKAEIITVLSKQHIRFFKDRNCWPDRFNEEERPISAQPDYILSSSSSDEE
;
A
#
# COMPACT_ATOMS: atom_id res chain seq x y z
N MET A 1 76.77 39.68 -10.44
CA MET A 1 76.95 39.99 -11.87
C MET A 1 75.69 39.48 -12.55
N THR A 2 74.71 40.22 -13.03
CA THR A 2 74.64 41.47 -13.81
C THR A 2 73.13 41.88 -13.81
N ILE A 3 72.78 43.15 -13.57
CA ILE A 3 72.26 44.14 -14.57
C ILE A 3 70.81 43.85 -15.00
N TRP A 4 69.80 44.60 -14.52
CA TRP A 4 69.00 45.65 -15.23
C TRP A 4 68.32 45.15 -16.53
N LEU A 5 67.12 45.50 -17.01
CA LEU A 5 66.18 46.63 -16.99
C LEU A 5 64.77 45.99 -17.23
N LEU A 6 63.58 46.58 -17.09
CA LEU A 6 63.16 47.94 -17.38
C LEU A 6 61.76 48.19 -16.80
N LYS A 7 61.62 49.36 -16.21
CA LYS A 7 60.38 49.97 -15.75
C LYS A 7 59.49 50.37 -16.94
N ARG A 8 58.17 50.18 -16.80
CA ARG A 8 57.13 51.06 -17.40
C ARG A 8 55.87 50.89 -16.54
N CYS A 9 55.61 51.72 -15.54
CA CYS A 9 55.25 53.14 -15.56
C CYS A 9 53.92 53.41 -16.30
N TYR A 10 52.81 53.46 -15.56
CA TYR A 10 51.87 54.60 -15.49
C TYR A 10 50.74 54.26 -14.48
N SER A 11 50.63 54.93 -13.33
CA SER A 11 49.70 56.05 -13.07
C SER A 11 48.25 55.73 -13.44
N ARG A 12 47.20 55.91 -12.63
CA ARG A 12 46.96 56.79 -11.48
C ARG A 12 45.51 56.53 -11.06
N ALA A 13 45.21 56.37 -9.77
CA ALA A 13 44.03 56.92 -9.10
C ALA A 13 43.77 56.20 -7.76
N MET A 14 44.21 56.85 -6.68
CA MET A 14 43.59 56.73 -5.36
C MET A 14 42.18 57.29 -5.41
N VAL A 15 41.22 56.58 -4.82
CA VAL A 15 40.18 57.09 -3.90
C VAL A 15 39.63 55.88 -3.14
N HIS A 16 40.09 55.67 -1.91
CA HIS A 16 39.40 56.02 -0.65
C HIS A 16 38.35 55.00 -0.17
N LEU A 17 38.70 54.33 0.94
CA LEU A 17 37.85 54.04 2.12
C LEU A 17 36.64 53.09 1.90
N THR A 18 36.55 51.93 2.54
CA THR A 18 36.41 51.74 4.01
C THR A 18 36.46 50.25 4.38
N PRO A 19 36.79 49.90 5.65
CA PRO A 19 36.87 48.51 6.11
C PRO A 19 35.52 48.04 6.69
N VAL A 20 34.95 46.96 6.16
CA VAL A 20 33.79 46.30 6.78
C VAL A 20 34.18 44.93 7.35
N LYS A 21 34.22 44.96 8.68
CA LYS A 21 34.23 43.94 9.72
C LYS A 21 33.90 42.49 9.31
N ARG A 22 34.83 41.65 9.76
CA ARG A 22 34.71 40.23 10.10
C ARG A 22 33.60 40.02 11.16
N SER A 23 32.59 39.21 10.86
CA SER A 23 31.70 38.58 11.84
C SER A 23 31.18 37.27 11.26
N SER A 24 31.74 36.15 11.72
CA SER A 24 31.06 35.18 12.57
C SER A 24 29.98 34.38 11.83
N VAL A 25 30.38 33.20 11.37
CA VAL A 25 29.48 32.10 10.97
C VAL A 25 28.79 31.58 12.23
N PRO A 26 27.45 31.64 12.35
CA PRO A 26 26.75 30.74 13.24
C PRO A 26 26.54 29.42 12.50
N HIS A 27 27.28 28.39 12.94
CA HIS A 27 26.82 27.01 12.84
C HIS A 27 25.47 26.92 13.57
N VAL A 28 24.38 27.25 12.87
CA VAL A 28 23.07 26.71 13.25
C VAL A 28 23.09 25.30 12.71
N PHE A 29 23.69 24.41 13.51
CA PHE A 29 23.40 22.99 13.47
C PHE A 29 21.90 22.92 13.68
N CYS A 30 21.14 22.87 12.59
CA CYS A 30 19.71 22.64 12.61
C CYS A 30 19.58 21.22 13.14
N ARG A 31 19.50 21.11 14.47
CA ARG A 31 19.05 19.92 15.16
C ARG A 31 17.55 19.88 14.88
N CYS A 32 17.24 19.50 13.63
CA CYS A 32 15.94 19.07 13.23
C CYS A 32 15.64 17.93 14.19
N LEU A 33 14.85 18.21 15.23
CA LEU A 33 14.13 17.20 15.96
C LEU A 33 13.14 16.63 14.95
N SER A 34 13.68 15.74 14.11
CA SER A 34 12.97 14.90 13.19
C SER A 34 11.91 14.22 14.04
N HIS A 35 10.66 14.64 13.88
CA HIS A 35 9.54 13.77 14.18
C HIS A 35 9.90 12.43 13.51
N MET A 36 10.16 11.38 14.31
CA MET A 36 10.35 10.01 13.84
C MET A 36 9.01 9.54 13.27
N LYS A 37 8.67 10.06 12.09
CA LYS A 37 7.64 9.53 11.23
C LYS A 37 8.22 8.21 10.73
N MET A 38 7.70 7.11 11.28
CA MET A 38 7.98 5.76 10.80
C MET A 38 8.00 5.76 9.27
N SER A 39 9.07 5.19 8.70
CA SER A 39 9.16 5.09 7.25
C SER A 39 7.93 4.35 6.69
N SER A 40 7.51 4.69 5.47
CA SER A 40 6.41 3.98 4.81
C SER A 40 6.67 2.47 4.75
N SER A 41 7.94 2.06 4.62
CA SER A 41 8.39 0.67 4.65
C SER A 41 8.16 0.00 6.01
N THR A 42 8.57 0.65 7.12
CA THR A 42 8.35 0.11 8.47
C THR A 42 6.85 0.02 8.78
N LYS A 43 6.06 1.01 8.35
CA LYS A 43 4.59 0.98 8.48
C LYS A 43 3.97 -0.18 7.70
N ARG A 44 4.38 -0.40 6.45
CA ARG A 44 3.93 -1.55 5.65
C ARG A 44 4.23 -2.88 6.33
N LYS A 45 5.46 -3.06 6.83
CA LYS A 45 5.86 -4.28 7.55
C LYS A 45 4.96 -4.55 8.75
N HIS A 46 4.66 -3.51 9.55
CA HIS A 46 3.77 -3.64 10.69
C HIS A 46 2.35 -4.03 10.29
N VAL A 47 1.80 -3.40 9.23
CA VAL A 47 0.46 -3.75 8.72
C VAL A 47 0.39 -5.20 8.23
N TYR A 48 1.41 -5.69 7.52
CA TYR A 48 1.45 -7.10 7.10
C TYR A 48 1.55 -8.05 8.30
N ALA A 49 2.36 -7.70 9.30
CA ALA A 49 2.46 -8.47 10.53
C ALA A 49 1.09 -8.52 11.23
N GLU A 50 0.38 -7.39 11.38
CA GLU A 50 -0.96 -7.35 11.96
C GLU A 50 -1.97 -8.21 11.20
N LEU A 51 -1.93 -8.24 9.86
CA LEU A 51 -2.80 -9.12 9.07
C LEU A 51 -2.50 -10.60 9.29
N GLN A 52 -1.23 -10.98 9.39
CA GLN A 52 -0.83 -12.37 9.68
C GLN A 52 -1.13 -12.76 11.14
N GLN A 53 -1.00 -11.80 12.05
CA GLN A 53 -1.26 -11.98 13.48
C GLN A 53 -2.72 -11.70 13.86
N SER A 54 -3.59 -11.38 12.89
CA SER A 54 -4.97 -11.02 13.17
C SER A 54 -5.59 -12.15 13.98
N VAL A 55 -6.04 -11.82 15.19
CA VAL A 55 -6.39 -12.82 16.20
C VAL A 55 -7.46 -13.73 15.61
N LEU A 56 -7.16 -15.02 15.51
CA LEU A 56 -8.10 -16.07 15.13
C LEU A 56 -9.18 -16.17 16.21
N ARG A 57 -10.15 -15.25 16.13
CA ARG A 57 -11.30 -15.17 17.02
C ARG A 57 -12.55 -15.44 16.20
N VAL A 58 -13.54 -16.04 16.85
CA VAL A 58 -14.92 -16.11 16.36
C VAL A 58 -15.42 -14.68 16.05
N PRO A 59 -16.16 -14.47 14.93
CA PRO A 59 -16.72 -13.17 14.60
C PRO A 59 -17.64 -12.66 15.71
N SER A 60 -17.58 -11.37 16.01
CA SER A 60 -18.43 -10.70 17.00
C SER A 60 -19.81 -10.35 16.43
N GLU A 61 -20.74 -9.94 17.30
CA GLU A 61 -22.05 -9.43 16.87
C GLU A 61 -21.87 -8.19 15.99
N GLY A 62 -22.33 -8.25 14.74
CA GLY A 62 -22.14 -7.19 13.73
C GLY A 62 -20.96 -7.42 12.78
N GLN A 63 -20.17 -8.49 12.97
CA GLN A 63 -19.15 -8.91 12.02
C GLN A 63 -19.68 -10.03 11.11
N GLU A 64 -19.36 -9.95 9.83
CA GLU A 64 -19.78 -10.94 8.84
C GLU A 64 -18.61 -11.29 7.90
N ILE A 65 -18.56 -12.55 7.47
CA ILE A 65 -17.64 -12.98 6.41
C ILE A 65 -18.32 -12.75 5.07
N VAL A 66 -17.66 -12.01 4.19
CA VAL A 66 -18.18 -11.68 2.86
C VAL A 66 -17.13 -11.93 1.78
N ARG A 67 -17.59 -12.12 0.54
CA ARG A 67 -16.73 -12.34 -0.62
C ARG A 67 -16.60 -11.08 -1.45
N VAL A 68 -15.41 -10.75 -1.90
CA VAL A 68 -15.17 -9.60 -2.77
C VAL A 68 -15.55 -9.92 -4.21
N LYS A 69 -16.48 -9.16 -4.77
CA LYS A 69 -16.94 -9.30 -6.16
C LYS A 69 -16.11 -8.44 -7.10
N ALA A 70 -15.92 -7.16 -6.79
CA ALA A 70 -15.15 -6.23 -7.62
C ALA A 70 -14.68 -5.01 -6.82
N GLY A 71 -13.59 -4.36 -7.25
CA GLY A 71 -13.22 -3.03 -6.76
C GLY A 71 -13.98 -1.93 -7.51
N ARG A 72 -14.55 -0.96 -6.79
CA ARG A 72 -15.27 0.19 -7.37
C ARG A 72 -14.41 1.45 -7.49
N GLY A 73 -13.16 1.39 -7.04
CA GLY A 73 -12.24 2.52 -7.00
C GLY A 73 -12.31 3.27 -5.66
N ASN A 74 -11.37 4.19 -5.43
CA ASN A 74 -11.27 4.98 -4.18
C ASN A 74 -11.33 4.14 -2.88
N ASN A 75 -10.65 2.98 -2.86
CA ASN A 75 -10.67 2.04 -1.73
C ASN A 75 -12.06 1.51 -1.34
N LEU A 76 -13.01 1.53 -2.29
CA LEU A 76 -14.34 0.94 -2.16
C LEU A 76 -14.39 -0.40 -2.92
N HIS A 77 -15.06 -1.36 -2.31
CA HIS A 77 -15.19 -2.71 -2.84
C HIS A 77 -16.65 -3.15 -2.80
N ASP A 78 -17.11 -3.77 -3.89
CA ASP A 78 -18.35 -4.53 -3.90
C ASP A 78 -18.09 -5.89 -3.28
N VAL A 79 -18.88 -6.22 -2.27
CA VAL A 79 -18.85 -7.51 -1.60
C VAL A 79 -20.21 -8.16 -1.64
N GLU A 80 -20.21 -9.47 -1.53
CA GLU A 80 -21.38 -10.33 -1.50
C GLU A 80 -21.46 -11.04 -0.14
N SER A 81 -22.60 -10.89 0.52
CA SER A 81 -22.93 -11.57 1.78
C SER A 81 -23.24 -13.06 1.56
N ALA A 82 -23.22 -13.82 2.66
CA ALA A 82 -23.70 -15.20 2.69
C ALA A 82 -25.15 -15.34 2.15
N THR A 83 -25.97 -14.29 2.26
CA THR A 83 -27.36 -14.27 1.75
C THR A 83 -27.45 -14.05 0.24
N GLY A 84 -26.41 -13.51 -0.40
CA GLY A 84 -26.47 -13.08 -1.82
C GLY A 84 -26.59 -11.58 -2.04
N ASP A 85 -26.77 -10.81 -0.98
CA ASP A 85 -26.85 -9.36 -1.08
C ASP A 85 -25.49 -8.76 -1.42
N VAL A 86 -25.49 -7.87 -2.40
CA VAL A 86 -24.30 -7.11 -2.82
C VAL A 86 -24.36 -5.71 -2.23
N PHE A 87 -23.30 -5.30 -1.56
CA PHE A 87 -23.17 -3.96 -0.99
C PHE A 87 -21.75 -3.43 -1.05
N LEU A 88 -21.61 -2.14 -0.79
CA LEU A 88 -20.34 -1.43 -0.85
C LEU A 88 -19.67 -1.40 0.52
N VAL A 89 -18.38 -1.70 0.54
CA VAL A 89 -17.54 -1.62 1.74
C VAL A 89 -16.34 -0.74 1.53
N SER A 90 -15.92 -0.07 2.60
CA SER A 90 -14.72 0.75 2.63
C SER A 90 -13.54 -0.01 3.24
N MET A 91 -12.35 0.20 2.70
CA MET A 91 -11.10 -0.26 3.31
C MET A 91 -10.63 0.70 4.41
N PRO A 92 -10.22 0.19 5.59
CA PRO A 92 -9.61 1.01 6.64
C PRO A 92 -8.42 1.79 6.15
N SER A 93 -8.28 2.99 6.69
CA SER A 93 -7.19 3.92 6.35
C SER A 93 -5.79 3.31 6.52
N LYS A 94 -5.62 2.37 7.46
CA LYS A 94 -4.37 1.64 7.72
C LYS A 94 -3.95 0.77 6.54
N PHE A 95 -4.91 0.24 5.78
CA PHE A 95 -4.69 -0.79 4.75
C PHE A 95 -4.62 -0.24 3.32
N ARG A 96 -5.11 0.99 3.08
CA ARG A 96 -5.25 1.60 1.74
C ARG A 96 -3.99 1.63 0.86
N LYS A 97 -2.80 1.48 1.43
CA LYS A 97 -1.50 1.57 0.71
C LYS A 97 -0.62 0.32 0.81
N SER A 98 -1.07 -0.67 1.57
CA SER A 98 -0.31 -1.88 1.90
C SER A 98 -1.05 -3.14 1.48
N VAL A 99 -2.39 -3.14 1.53
CA VAL A 99 -3.17 -4.35 1.30
C VAL A 99 -3.82 -4.27 -0.07
N TRP A 100 -3.68 -5.35 -0.84
CA TRP A 100 -4.27 -5.50 -2.15
C TRP A 100 -5.31 -6.61 -2.04
N VAL A 101 -6.55 -6.29 -2.40
CA VAL A 101 -7.68 -7.22 -2.35
C VAL A 101 -8.14 -7.50 -3.77
N LYS A 102 -8.23 -8.78 -4.13
CA LYS A 102 -8.63 -9.26 -5.45
C LYS A 102 -10.07 -9.74 -5.44
N ARG A 103 -10.64 -9.91 -6.63
CA ARG A 103 -11.94 -10.59 -6.79
C ARG A 103 -11.82 -12.04 -6.33
N GLY A 104 -12.78 -12.50 -5.55
CA GLY A 104 -12.81 -13.85 -4.97
C GLY A 104 -12.09 -13.96 -3.63
N ASP A 105 -11.43 -12.90 -3.15
CA ASP A 105 -10.90 -12.89 -1.79
C ASP A 105 -12.05 -12.80 -0.78
N PHE A 106 -11.86 -13.41 0.38
CA PHE A 106 -12.78 -13.32 1.51
C PHE A 106 -12.29 -12.26 2.49
N VAL A 107 -13.21 -11.48 3.04
CA VAL A 107 -12.91 -10.42 3.99
C VAL A 107 -13.88 -10.48 5.16
N LEU A 108 -13.38 -10.15 6.35
CA LEU A 108 -14.20 -9.93 7.52
C LEU A 108 -14.62 -8.46 7.53
N VAL A 109 -15.93 -8.19 7.60
CA VAL A 109 -16.48 -6.83 7.62
C VAL A 109 -17.25 -6.57 8.90
N GLU A 110 -17.28 -5.31 9.32
CA GLU A 110 -18.10 -4.82 10.41
C GLU A 110 -19.17 -3.87 9.87
N ARG A 111 -20.43 -4.15 10.19
CA ARG A 111 -21.56 -3.38 9.68
C ARG A 111 -21.64 -2.01 10.33
N ILE A 112 -21.85 -0.98 9.52
CA ILE A 112 -22.04 0.41 9.98
C ILE A 112 -23.54 0.72 9.87
N PRO A 113 -24.27 0.92 10.98
CA PRO A 113 -25.71 1.17 10.93
C PRO A 113 -26.05 2.54 10.32
N GLU A 114 -25.18 3.55 10.44
CA GLU A 114 -25.43 4.90 9.89
C GLU A 114 -25.02 5.07 8.41
N GLY A 115 -24.59 3.99 7.74
CA GLY A 115 -24.03 4.07 6.39
C GLY A 115 -25.08 4.01 5.27
N ASP A 116 -25.26 5.10 4.52
CA ASP A 116 -26.16 5.12 3.34
C ASP A 116 -25.59 4.31 2.16
N LYS A 117 -24.47 4.77 1.60
CA LYS A 117 -23.85 4.18 0.41
C LYS A 117 -22.86 3.07 0.75
N VAL A 118 -22.11 3.23 1.83
CA VAL A 118 -21.14 2.26 2.35
C VAL A 118 -21.75 1.63 3.59
N LYS A 119 -22.06 0.34 3.53
CA LYS A 119 -22.79 -0.34 4.61
C LYS A 119 -21.89 -1.01 5.65
N ALA A 120 -20.62 -1.21 5.33
CA ALA A 120 -19.66 -1.85 6.24
C ALA A 120 -18.22 -1.42 5.96
N GLU A 121 -17.34 -1.67 6.95
CA GLU A 121 -15.90 -1.49 6.85
C GLU A 121 -15.17 -2.84 6.96
N ILE A 122 -14.09 -3.02 6.17
CA ILE A 122 -13.30 -4.25 6.20
C ILE A 122 -12.41 -4.27 7.46
N ILE A 123 -12.54 -5.24 8.35
CA ILE A 123 -11.63 -5.40 9.49
C ILE A 123 -10.33 -6.07 9.07
N THR A 124 -10.41 -7.11 8.25
CA THR A 124 -9.24 -7.92 7.88
C THR A 124 -9.53 -8.75 6.63
N VAL A 125 -8.47 -9.01 5.85
CA VAL A 125 -8.51 -9.90 4.70
C VAL A 125 -8.24 -11.34 5.17
N LEU A 126 -9.09 -12.28 4.78
CA LEU A 126 -8.99 -13.66 5.21
C LEU A 126 -7.95 -14.42 4.39
N SER A 127 -6.92 -14.93 5.07
CA SER A 127 -5.95 -15.86 4.48
C SER A 127 -6.46 -17.30 4.55
N LYS A 128 -5.82 -18.22 3.82
CA LYS A 128 -6.14 -19.66 3.85
C LYS A 128 -6.17 -20.24 5.27
N GLN A 129 -5.28 -19.78 6.15
CA GLN A 129 -5.25 -20.19 7.55
C GLN A 129 -6.52 -19.74 8.31
N HIS A 130 -6.99 -18.52 8.06
CA HIS A 130 -8.21 -18.00 8.67
C HIS A 130 -9.43 -18.79 8.19
N ILE A 131 -9.50 -19.10 6.90
CA ILE A 131 -10.61 -19.90 6.33
C ILE A 131 -10.70 -21.26 7.02
N ARG A 132 -9.57 -21.96 7.20
CA ARG A 132 -9.53 -23.24 7.94
C ARG A 132 -10.04 -23.08 9.36
N PHE A 133 -9.57 -22.05 10.08
CA PHE A 133 -10.03 -21.77 11.44
C PHE A 133 -11.54 -21.54 11.52
N PHE A 134 -12.13 -20.78 10.58
CA PHE A 134 -13.58 -20.55 10.57
C PHE A 134 -14.38 -21.79 10.16
N LYS A 135 -13.86 -22.62 9.26
CA LYS A 135 -14.45 -23.94 8.93
C LYS A 135 -14.43 -24.86 10.15
N ASP A 136 -13.32 -24.95 10.87
CA ASP A 136 -13.17 -25.78 12.08
C ASP A 136 -14.09 -25.32 13.23
N ARG A 137 -14.42 -24.02 13.29
CA ARG A 137 -15.34 -23.44 14.28
C ARG A 137 -16.80 -23.46 13.85
N ASN A 138 -17.13 -24.02 12.68
CA ASN A 138 -18.48 -24.01 12.10
C ASN A 138 -19.09 -22.61 11.94
N CYS A 139 -18.26 -21.58 11.74
CA CYS A 139 -18.70 -20.20 11.49
C CYS A 139 -18.53 -19.81 10.01
N TRP A 140 -18.18 -20.76 9.14
CA TRP A 140 -18.02 -20.54 7.71
C TRP A 140 -19.37 -20.69 7.00
N PRO A 141 -19.81 -19.71 6.21
CA PRO A 141 -21.08 -19.81 5.48
C PRO A 141 -20.98 -20.81 4.31
N ASP A 142 -21.97 -21.70 4.22
CA ASP A 142 -21.99 -22.83 3.27
C ASP A 142 -21.88 -22.39 1.82
N ARG A 143 -22.50 -21.25 1.50
CA ARG A 143 -22.51 -20.67 0.14
C ARG A 143 -21.12 -20.45 -0.44
N PHE A 144 -20.11 -20.23 0.40
CA PHE A 144 -18.74 -20.02 -0.06
C PHE A 144 -17.92 -21.31 -0.20
N ASN A 145 -18.47 -22.47 0.19
CA ASN A 145 -17.75 -23.75 0.08
C ASN A 145 -17.76 -24.30 -1.36
N GLU A 146 -18.74 -23.94 -2.18
CA GLU A 146 -18.94 -24.46 -3.53
C GLU A 146 -18.13 -23.73 -4.62
N GLU A 147 -17.62 -22.54 -4.30
CA GLU A 147 -17.04 -21.62 -5.27
C GLU A 147 -15.51 -21.71 -5.39
N GLU A 148 -14.86 -22.67 -4.74
CA GLU A 148 -13.40 -22.92 -4.86
C GLU A 148 -12.95 -23.37 -6.27
N ARG A 149 -13.79 -23.22 -7.32
CA ARG A 149 -13.40 -23.54 -8.70
C ARG A 149 -12.28 -22.59 -9.16
N PRO A 150 -11.06 -23.08 -9.43
CA PRO A 150 -9.96 -22.23 -9.86
C PRO A 150 -10.25 -21.66 -11.26
N ILE A 151 -10.13 -20.33 -11.41
CA ILE A 151 -10.32 -19.60 -12.68
C ILE A 151 -9.17 -19.84 -13.69
N SER A 152 -8.25 -20.78 -13.44
CA SER A 152 -7.03 -20.97 -14.24
C SER A 152 -6.96 -22.29 -15.02
N ALA A 153 -8.09 -22.88 -15.42
CA ALA A 153 -8.08 -23.88 -16.49
C ALA A 153 -8.34 -23.18 -17.83
N GLN A 154 -7.31 -22.50 -18.36
CA GLN A 154 -7.27 -22.16 -19.78
C GLN A 154 -6.91 -23.44 -20.54
N PRO A 155 -7.70 -23.93 -21.51
CA PRO A 155 -7.28 -25.04 -22.33
C PRO A 155 -6.14 -24.59 -23.24
N ASP A 156 -5.04 -25.31 -23.09
CA ASP A 156 -3.89 -25.48 -23.97
C ASP A 156 -4.33 -25.34 -25.43
N TYR A 157 -4.00 -24.19 -26.04
CA TYR A 157 -3.98 -24.09 -27.49
C TYR A 157 -2.94 -25.11 -27.94
N ILE A 158 -3.43 -26.16 -28.60
CA ILE A 158 -2.57 -27.14 -29.26
C ILE A 158 -1.67 -26.36 -30.22
N LEU A 159 -0.37 -26.44 -29.96
CA LEU A 159 0.66 -26.11 -30.91
C LEU A 159 0.51 -27.09 -32.09
N SER A 160 -0.33 -26.75 -33.04
CA SER A 160 -0.37 -27.40 -34.35
C SER A 160 0.87 -26.96 -35.13
N SER A 161 2.00 -27.54 -34.78
CA SER A 161 3.05 -27.82 -35.75
C SER A 161 2.47 -28.80 -36.78
N SER A 162 2.00 -28.29 -37.91
CA SER A 162 1.89 -29.07 -39.14
C SER A 162 2.81 -28.40 -40.16
N SER A 163 4.09 -28.79 -40.09
CA SER A 163 4.94 -28.87 -41.27
C SER A 163 4.51 -30.14 -42.01
N SER A 164 4.14 -30.03 -43.28
CA SER A 164 4.23 -31.11 -44.27
C SER A 164 4.24 -30.45 -45.64
N ASP A 165 5.44 -30.40 -46.19
CA ASP A 165 5.74 -30.29 -47.62
C ASP A 165 4.87 -31.27 -48.44
N GLU A 166 4.47 -30.88 -49.66
CA GLU A 166 4.41 -31.72 -50.88
C GLU A 166 4.00 -30.82 -52.08
N GLU A 167 4.86 -30.81 -53.10
CA GLU A 167 4.79 -30.40 -54.52
C GLU A 167 4.60 -28.93 -54.96
#